data_AF-A0A0Q5SUN7-F1
#
_entry.id   AF-A0A0Q5SUN7-F1
#
_cell.length_a   1.000
_cell.length_b   1.000
_cell.length_c   1.000
_cell.angle_alpha   90.00
_cell.angle_beta   90.00
_cell.angle_gamma   90.00
#
_symmetry.space_group_name_H-M   'P 1'
#
loop_
_entity.id
_entity.type
_entity.pdbx_description
1 polymer ?
#
loop_
_entity_poly.entity_id
_entity_poly.type
_entity_poly.pdbx_seq_one_letter_code
_entity_poly.pdbx_strand_id
1 'polypeptide(L)'
;MSEVVLNSWEDLQKAVTKITIALNNDENLKLAAAVNPLLALAELCYRINPDILDKVEDRLRFGPETAAKLDELRSTIHREAGGAFDIRSERDLNRVLFDELNIEAFDHKGCPVCEPVRPRRKGEADDTLNTYAGLHPVIGPLLAFREIDASVAAFGDRFAYDQIRQGKYGKDSNIHLHIKLKKRKSN
;
A
#
# COMPACT_ATOMS: atom_id res chain seq x y z
N MET A 1 -26.23 -11.15 8.87
CA MET A 1 -25.30 -10.89 10.00
C MET A 1 -25.25 -9.39 10.19
N SER A 2 -25.17 -8.89 11.43
CA SER A 2 -24.98 -7.45 11.68
C SER A 2 -23.57 -7.03 11.26
N GLU A 3 -23.44 -5.87 10.61
CA GLU A 3 -22.14 -5.29 10.28
C GLU A 3 -21.35 -5.00 11.56
N VAL A 4 -20.05 -5.34 11.57
CA VAL A 4 -19.14 -5.08 12.68
C VAL A 4 -18.13 -4.03 12.23
N VAL A 5 -18.10 -2.89 12.92
CA VAL A 5 -17.11 -1.84 12.66
C VAL A 5 -15.85 -2.11 13.49
N LEU A 6 -14.72 -2.22 12.81
CA LEU A 6 -13.40 -2.36 13.40
C LEU A 6 -12.77 -0.96 13.56
N ASN A 7 -12.50 -0.57 14.80
CA ASN A 7 -11.92 0.74 15.12
C ASN A 7 -10.46 0.67 15.54
N SER A 8 -9.91 -0.54 15.72
CA SER A 8 -8.51 -0.74 16.03
C SER A 8 -7.99 -2.09 15.53
N TRP A 9 -6.67 -2.26 15.62
CA TRP A 9 -6.04 -3.55 15.34
C TRP A 9 -6.47 -4.64 16.32
N GLU A 10 -6.68 -4.27 17.58
CA GLU A 10 -7.14 -5.18 18.63
C GLU A 10 -8.55 -5.71 18.32
N ASP A 11 -9.41 -4.89 17.70
CA ASP A 11 -10.72 -5.36 17.25
C ASP A 11 -10.60 -6.44 16.16
N LEU A 12 -9.67 -6.27 15.22
CA LEU A 12 -9.37 -7.29 14.22
C LEU A 12 -8.84 -8.58 14.87
N GLN A 13 -7.95 -8.46 15.86
CA GLN A 13 -7.43 -9.61 16.61
C GLN A 13 -8.54 -10.37 17.36
N LYS A 14 -9.48 -9.66 17.99
CA LYS A 14 -10.65 -10.28 18.66
C LYS A 14 -11.54 -11.03 17.65
N ALA A 15 -11.61 -10.57 16.40
CA ALA A 15 -12.39 -11.20 15.35
C ALA A 15 -11.70 -12.40 14.69
N VAL A 16 -10.39 -12.63 14.93
CA VAL A 16 -9.57 -13.56 14.15
C VAL A 16 -10.15 -14.97 14.10
N THR A 17 -10.63 -15.50 15.23
CA THR A 17 -11.21 -16.86 15.27
C THR A 17 -12.44 -16.99 14.37
N LYS A 18 -13.33 -15.99 14.40
CA LYS A 18 -14.55 -15.99 13.56
C LYS A 18 -14.19 -15.87 12.08
N ILE A 19 -13.23 -15.01 11.76
CA ILE A 19 -12.71 -14.83 10.40
C ILE A 19 -12.11 -16.15 9.90
N THR A 20 -11.23 -16.78 10.68
CA THR A 20 -10.59 -18.05 10.30
C THR A 20 -11.61 -19.17 10.08
N ILE A 21 -12.65 -19.29 10.92
CA ILE A 21 -13.73 -20.26 10.72
C ILE A 21 -14.45 -19.99 9.39
N ALA A 22 -14.79 -18.74 9.10
CA ALA A 22 -15.47 -18.38 7.86
C ALA A 22 -14.61 -18.68 6.61
N LEU A 23 -13.32 -18.33 6.65
CA LEU A 23 -12.38 -18.63 5.56
C LEU A 23 -12.17 -20.14 5.38
N ASN A 24 -12.18 -20.93 6.45
CA ASN A 24 -12.00 -22.38 6.34
C ASN A 24 -13.20 -23.08 5.69
N ASN A 25 -14.40 -22.49 5.77
CA ASN A 25 -15.62 -23.03 5.19
C ASN A 25 -15.85 -22.66 3.71
N ASP A 26 -15.10 -21.69 3.15
CA ASP A 26 -15.19 -21.27 1.75
C ASP A 26 -13.78 -21.17 1.13
N GLU A 27 -13.43 -22.15 0.29
CA GLU A 27 -12.12 -22.25 -0.35
C GLU A 27 -11.82 -21.06 -1.29
N ASN A 28 -12.81 -20.61 -2.06
CA ASN A 28 -12.63 -19.49 -2.97
C ASN A 28 -12.43 -18.19 -2.20
N LEU A 29 -13.16 -18.00 -1.10
CA LEU A 29 -12.97 -16.86 -0.21
C LEU A 29 -11.59 -16.89 0.45
N LYS A 30 -11.10 -18.07 0.86
CA LYS A 30 -9.75 -18.23 1.40
C LYS A 30 -8.66 -17.82 0.42
N LEU A 31 -8.79 -18.24 -0.85
CA LEU A 31 -7.86 -17.86 -1.91
C LEU A 31 -7.96 -16.36 -2.22
N ALA A 32 -9.19 -15.81 -2.29
CA ALA A 32 -9.39 -14.39 -2.53
C ALA A 32 -8.83 -13.52 -1.39
N ALA A 33 -8.96 -13.97 -0.14
CA ALA A 33 -8.39 -13.32 1.04
C ALA A 33 -6.86 -13.27 1.02
N ALA A 34 -6.19 -14.26 0.40
CA ALA A 34 -4.74 -14.23 0.22
C ALA A 34 -4.28 -13.15 -0.78
N VAL A 35 -5.17 -12.72 -1.68
CA VAL A 35 -4.90 -11.65 -2.65
C VAL A 35 -5.25 -10.28 -2.09
N ASN A 36 -6.39 -10.18 -1.41
CA ASN A 36 -6.78 -8.94 -0.74
C ASN A 36 -7.57 -9.25 0.55
N PRO A 37 -6.91 -9.23 1.72
CA PRO A 37 -7.58 -9.52 2.99
C PRO A 37 -8.59 -8.44 3.39
N LEU A 38 -8.39 -7.17 2.97
CA LEU A 38 -9.32 -6.07 3.29
C LEU A 38 -10.67 -6.25 2.60
N LEU A 39 -10.67 -6.69 1.33
CA LEU A 39 -11.90 -7.01 0.60
C LEU A 39 -12.61 -8.23 1.20
N ALA A 40 -11.86 -9.26 1.63
CA ALA A 40 -12.43 -10.43 2.30
C ALA A 40 -13.09 -10.06 3.64
N LEU A 41 -12.49 -9.14 4.41
CA LEU A 41 -13.11 -8.62 5.64
C LEU A 41 -14.45 -7.92 5.34
N ALA A 42 -14.49 -7.08 4.30
CA ALA A 42 -15.72 -6.41 3.88
C ALA A 42 -16.81 -7.41 3.47
N GLU A 43 -16.47 -8.48 2.74
CA GLU A 43 -17.41 -9.55 2.38
C GLU A 43 -17.95 -10.30 3.60
N LEU A 44 -17.11 -10.48 4.62
CA LEU A 44 -17.48 -11.05 5.92
C LEU A 44 -18.24 -10.07 6.83
N CYS A 45 -18.70 -8.93 6.30
CA CYS A 45 -19.42 -7.87 7.02
C CYS A 45 -18.59 -7.19 8.12
N TYR A 46 -17.26 -7.18 8.01
CA TYR A 46 -16.37 -6.36 8.81
C TYR A 46 -16.00 -5.10 8.06
N ARG A 47 -16.40 -3.94 8.60
CA ARG A 47 -16.06 -2.63 8.05
C ARG A 47 -14.93 -2.02 8.85
N ILE A 48 -13.83 -1.63 8.20
CA ILE A 48 -12.73 -0.93 8.86
C ILE A 48 -13.05 0.56 8.85
N ASN A 49 -12.87 1.23 9.99
CA ASN A 49 -12.97 2.69 10.05
C ASN A 49 -11.90 3.31 9.12
N PRO A 50 -12.27 4.22 8.19
CA PRO A 50 -11.33 4.89 7.30
C PRO A 50 -10.09 5.46 7.99
N ASP A 51 -10.23 5.98 9.22
CA ASP A 51 -9.13 6.61 9.99
C ASP A 51 -8.00 5.64 10.35
N ILE A 52 -8.29 4.34 10.39
CA ILE A 52 -7.31 3.30 10.72
C ILE A 52 -6.98 2.39 9.54
N LEU A 53 -7.62 2.60 8.38
CA LEU A 53 -7.50 1.71 7.22
C LEU A 53 -6.04 1.55 6.79
N ASP A 54 -5.33 2.68 6.64
CA ASP A 54 -3.91 2.69 6.31
C ASP A 54 -3.07 1.93 7.33
N LYS A 55 -3.36 2.09 8.62
CA LYS A 55 -2.60 1.42 9.69
C LYS A 55 -2.82 -0.09 9.69
N VAL A 56 -4.05 -0.52 9.43
CA VAL A 56 -4.39 -1.94 9.28
C VAL A 56 -3.72 -2.52 8.04
N GLU A 57 -3.79 -1.81 6.91
CA GLU A 57 -3.10 -2.22 5.68
C GLU A 57 -1.59 -2.36 5.90
N ASP A 58 -0.95 -1.36 6.50
CA ASP A 58 0.49 -1.37 6.75
C ASP A 58 0.90 -2.57 7.62
N ARG A 59 0.13 -2.87 8.68
CA ARG A 59 0.39 -4.03 9.54
C ARG A 59 0.23 -5.35 8.79
N LEU A 60 -0.76 -5.46 7.92
CA LEU A 60 -0.98 -6.68 7.12
C LEU A 60 0.11 -6.86 6.05
N ARG A 61 0.60 -5.77 5.44
CA ARG A 61 1.62 -5.83 4.38
C ARG A 61 3.04 -5.98 4.90
N PHE A 62 3.40 -5.28 5.97
CA PHE A 62 4.79 -5.10 6.39
C PHE A 62 5.11 -5.60 7.81
N GLY A 63 4.09 -5.96 8.60
CA GLY A 63 4.27 -6.30 10.01
C GLY A 63 4.40 -5.08 10.93
N PRO A 64 4.48 -5.31 12.26
CA PRO A 64 4.29 -4.25 13.26
C PRO A 64 5.39 -3.19 13.28
N GLU A 65 6.66 -3.59 13.16
CA GLU A 65 7.81 -2.68 13.25
C GLU A 65 7.84 -1.71 12.06
N THR A 66 7.74 -2.25 10.84
CA THR A 66 7.72 -1.44 9.61
C THR A 66 6.47 -0.57 9.53
N ALA A 67 5.31 -1.07 9.98
CA ALA A 67 4.08 -0.27 10.04
C ALA A 67 4.20 0.91 11.01
N ALA A 68 4.86 0.75 12.16
CA ALA A 68 5.13 1.85 13.07
C ALA A 68 6.01 2.93 12.41
N LYS A 69 7.07 2.50 11.69
CA LYS A 69 7.93 3.42 10.94
C LYS A 69 7.16 4.18 9.84
N LEU A 70 6.25 3.51 9.12
CA LEU A 70 5.39 4.17 8.14
C LEU A 70 4.46 5.21 8.79
N ASP A 71 3.93 4.93 9.98
CA ASP A 71 3.07 5.86 10.73
C ASP A 71 3.84 7.10 11.22
N GLU A 72 5.08 6.92 11.67
CA GLU A 72 5.99 8.03 12.02
C GLU A 72 6.33 8.92 10.82
N LEU A 73 6.63 8.29 9.68
CA LEU A 73 6.88 8.99 8.42
C LEU A 73 5.64 9.75 7.95
N ARG A 74 4.46 9.12 7.98
CA ARG A 74 3.17 9.76 7.64
C ARG A 74 2.92 10.98 8.53
N SER A 75 3.11 10.84 9.84
CA SER A 75 2.92 11.94 10.80
C SER A 75 3.89 13.10 10.53
N THR A 76 5.14 12.78 10.18
CA THR A 76 6.13 13.79 9.78
C THR A 76 5.72 14.48 8.49
N ILE A 77 5.32 13.72 7.45
CA ILE A 77 4.88 14.26 6.16
C ILE A 77 3.70 15.21 6.35
N HIS A 78 2.66 14.80 7.10
CA HIS A 78 1.49 15.64 7.35
C HIS A 78 1.83 16.91 8.14
N ARG A 79 2.76 16.82 9.10
CA ARG A 79 3.24 18.00 9.84
C ARG A 79 3.97 18.97 8.92
N GLU A 80 4.93 18.50 8.12
CA GLU A 80 5.68 19.36 7.21
C GLU A 80 4.81 19.91 6.06
N ALA A 81 3.76 19.18 5.66
CA ALA A 81 2.80 19.62 4.66
C ALA A 81 1.71 20.56 5.20
N GLY A 82 1.60 20.70 6.53
CA GLY A 82 0.57 21.55 7.15
C GLY A 82 -0.85 20.95 7.16
N GLY A 83 -1.01 19.66 6.84
CA GLY A 83 -2.32 19.02 6.76
C GLY A 83 -2.28 17.52 6.48
N ALA A 84 -3.40 16.85 6.76
CA ALA A 84 -3.60 15.45 6.41
C ALA A 84 -4.09 15.31 4.97
N PHE A 85 -3.52 14.34 4.25
CA PHE A 85 -3.91 13.98 2.89
C PHE A 85 -3.49 12.53 2.61
N ASP A 86 -4.02 11.92 1.55
CA ASP A 86 -3.61 10.58 1.14
C ASP A 86 -2.25 10.61 0.42
N ILE A 87 -1.22 10.08 1.07
CA ILE A 87 0.17 10.04 0.57
C ILE A 87 0.30 9.08 -0.63
N ARG A 88 -0.56 8.06 -0.72
CA ARG A 88 -0.57 7.06 -1.80
C ARG A 88 -1.40 7.53 -3.01
N SER A 89 -2.27 8.52 -2.81
CA SER A 89 -3.01 9.16 -3.90
C SER A 89 -2.09 10.10 -4.69
N GLU A 90 -1.84 9.74 -5.95
CA GLU A 90 -1.10 10.59 -6.88
C GLU A 90 -1.71 11.99 -6.98
N ARG A 91 -3.05 12.08 -7.01
CA ARG A 91 -3.76 13.35 -7.09
C ARG A 91 -3.52 14.24 -5.87
N ASP A 92 -3.67 13.69 -4.67
CA ASP A 92 -3.50 14.47 -3.44
C ASP A 92 -2.04 14.86 -3.26
N LEU A 93 -1.13 13.96 -3.58
CA LEU A 93 0.30 14.22 -3.50
C LEU A 93 0.74 15.36 -4.44
N ASN A 94 0.32 15.33 -5.72
CA ASN A 94 0.67 16.40 -6.66
C ASN A 94 0.06 17.74 -6.23
N ARG A 95 -1.22 17.74 -5.78
CA ARG A 95 -1.89 18.94 -5.25
C ARG A 95 -1.10 19.55 -4.07
N VAL A 96 -0.73 18.74 -3.08
CA VAL A 96 -0.02 19.23 -1.90
C VAL A 96 1.38 19.72 -2.25
N LEU A 97 2.15 18.95 -3.03
CA LEU A 97 3.53 19.32 -3.35
C LEU A 97 3.63 20.55 -4.24
N PHE A 98 2.77 20.67 -5.25
CA PHE A 98 2.89 21.69 -6.29
C PHE A 98 1.93 22.86 -6.14
N ASP A 99 0.67 22.61 -5.75
CA ASP A 99 -0.31 23.69 -5.63
C ASP A 99 -0.23 24.37 -4.26
N GLU A 100 -0.03 23.60 -3.18
CA GLU A 100 -0.04 24.13 -1.80
C GLU A 100 1.35 24.52 -1.31
N LEU A 101 2.34 23.64 -1.45
CA LEU A 101 3.72 23.87 -0.99
C LEU A 101 4.60 24.58 -2.03
N ASN A 102 4.11 24.71 -3.27
CA ASN A 102 4.80 25.36 -4.38
C ASN A 102 6.26 24.91 -4.58
N ILE A 103 6.49 23.58 -4.52
CA ILE A 103 7.82 22.99 -4.66
C ILE A 103 8.16 22.90 -6.15
N GLU A 104 8.99 23.82 -6.62
CA GLU A 104 9.45 23.86 -8.01
C GLU A 104 10.85 23.26 -8.14
N ALA A 105 11.03 22.30 -9.04
CA ALA A 105 12.35 21.86 -9.49
C ALA A 105 12.62 22.38 -10.90
N PHE A 106 13.88 22.68 -11.17
CA PHE A 106 14.36 23.13 -12.46
C PHE A 106 15.38 22.14 -13.00
N ASP A 107 15.34 21.89 -14.31
CA ASP A 107 16.34 21.08 -14.98
C ASP A 107 17.69 21.82 -15.09
N HIS A 108 18.71 21.14 -15.64
CA HIS A 108 20.04 21.71 -15.88
C HIS A 108 20.05 22.91 -16.86
N LYS A 109 18.94 23.17 -17.56
CA LYS A 109 18.75 24.31 -18.46
C LYS A 109 17.93 25.43 -17.83
N GLY A 110 17.49 25.28 -16.57
CA GLY A 110 16.64 26.23 -15.87
C GLY A 110 15.16 26.17 -16.27
N CYS A 111 14.72 25.09 -16.93
CA CYS A 111 13.31 24.88 -17.26
C CYS A 111 12.58 24.18 -16.11
N PRO A 112 11.34 24.60 -15.75
CA PRO A 112 10.54 23.89 -14.76
C PRO A 112 10.33 22.43 -15.15
N VAL A 113 10.48 21.53 -14.18
CA VAL A 113 10.15 20.12 -14.36
C VAL A 113 8.63 19.97 -14.28
N CYS A 114 7.99 19.61 -15.39
CA CYS A 114 6.53 19.50 -15.49
C CYS A 114 6.00 18.06 -15.41
N GLU A 115 6.85 17.08 -15.10
CA GLU A 115 6.41 15.69 -15.02
C GLU A 115 5.67 15.41 -13.70
N PRO A 116 4.48 14.78 -13.77
CA PRO A 116 3.72 14.44 -12.58
C PRO A 116 4.50 13.42 -11.75
N VAL A 117 4.45 13.60 -10.43
CA VAL A 117 5.05 12.67 -9.49
C VAL A 117 4.19 11.41 -9.45
N ARG A 118 4.74 10.28 -9.91
CA ARG A 118 4.05 8.98 -9.92
C ARG A 118 4.60 8.10 -8.82
N PRO A 119 3.79 7.27 -8.12
CA PRO A 119 4.27 6.37 -7.08
C PRO A 119 5.38 5.42 -7.57
N ARG A 120 6.40 5.21 -6.72
CA ARG A 120 7.50 4.28 -7.02
C ARG A 120 6.97 2.85 -7.12
N ARG A 121 7.36 2.14 -8.17
CA ARG A 121 7.01 0.72 -8.32
C ARG A 121 8.10 -0.18 -7.79
N LYS A 122 7.71 -1.38 -7.34
CA LYS A 122 8.66 -2.41 -6.93
C LYS A 122 9.61 -2.74 -8.09
N GLY A 123 10.91 -2.65 -7.83
CA GLY A 123 11.96 -2.94 -8.82
C GLY A 123 12.40 -1.74 -9.66
N GLU A 124 11.79 -0.57 -9.46
CA GLU A 124 12.21 0.68 -10.08
C GLU A 124 13.45 1.25 -9.36
N ALA A 125 14.45 1.62 -10.15
CA ALA A 125 15.75 2.06 -9.63
C ALA A 125 15.67 3.44 -8.99
N ASP A 126 14.98 4.38 -9.64
CA ASP A 126 14.91 5.78 -9.22
C ASP A 126 13.47 6.23 -8.95
N ASP A 127 13.30 7.06 -7.92
CA ASP A 127 12.04 7.73 -7.62
C ASP A 127 12.00 9.09 -8.33
N THR A 128 10.89 9.40 -9.00
CA THR A 128 10.66 10.72 -9.63
C THR A 128 10.83 11.90 -8.66
N LEU A 129 10.64 11.68 -7.36
CA LEU A 129 10.81 12.71 -6.32
C LEU A 129 12.27 13.02 -6.00
N ASN A 130 13.23 12.21 -6.46
CA ASN A 130 14.65 12.47 -6.21
C ASN A 130 15.10 13.82 -6.79
N THR A 131 14.50 14.25 -7.90
CA THR A 131 14.76 15.57 -8.50
C THR A 131 14.42 16.74 -7.57
N TYR A 132 13.53 16.52 -6.59
CA TYR A 132 13.09 17.51 -5.63
C TYR A 132 13.80 17.38 -4.27
N ALA A 133 14.79 16.49 -4.17
CA ALA A 133 15.51 16.24 -2.92
C ALA A 133 16.18 17.51 -2.40
N GLY A 134 15.95 17.83 -1.12
CA GLY A 134 16.52 19.01 -0.46
C GLY A 134 15.77 20.32 -0.71
N LEU A 135 14.74 20.35 -1.57
CA LEU A 135 13.95 21.56 -1.83
C LEU A 135 12.94 21.88 -0.72
N HIS A 136 12.40 20.85 -0.06
CA HIS A 136 11.47 21.01 1.04
C HIS A 136 11.65 19.90 2.10
N PRO A 137 11.48 20.19 3.41
CA PRO A 137 11.60 19.19 4.48
C PRO A 137 10.71 17.95 4.31
N VAL A 138 9.58 18.08 3.60
CA VAL A 138 8.63 16.98 3.33
C VAL A 138 9.22 15.91 2.40
N ILE A 139 10.16 16.25 1.52
CA ILE A 139 10.61 15.36 0.44
C ILE A 139 11.40 14.17 0.99
N GLY A 140 12.28 14.39 1.97
CA GLY A 140 13.08 13.31 2.58
C GLY A 140 12.22 12.21 3.20
N PRO A 141 11.30 12.54 4.13
CA PRO A 141 10.32 11.61 4.68
C PRO A 141 9.48 10.91 3.61
N LEU A 142 9.06 11.63 2.56
CA LEU A 142 8.25 11.08 1.48
C LEU A 142 9.01 10.05 0.63
N LEU A 143 10.30 10.30 0.34
CA LEU A 143 11.17 9.34 -0.33
C LEU A 143 11.35 8.06 0.51
N ALA A 144 11.59 8.22 1.82
CA ALA A 144 11.70 7.08 2.73
C ALA A 144 10.40 6.28 2.84
N PHE A 145 9.24 6.96 2.86
CA PHE A 145 7.94 6.32 2.85
C PHE A 145 7.74 5.48 1.58
N ARG A 146 8.02 6.06 0.41
CA ARG A 146 7.82 5.40 -0.90
C ARG A 146 8.78 4.24 -1.14
N GLU A 147 10.00 4.31 -0.60
CA GLU A 147 10.92 3.18 -0.61
C GLU A 147 10.36 1.98 0.17
N ILE A 148 9.86 2.21 1.38
CA ILE A 148 9.25 1.15 2.19
C ILE A 148 7.99 0.63 1.52
N ASP A 149 7.09 1.52 1.07
CA ASP A 149 5.82 1.14 0.47
C ASP A 149 6.01 0.31 -0.82
N ALA A 150 7.02 0.62 -1.63
CA ALA A 150 7.36 -0.13 -2.84
C ALA A 150 8.09 -1.47 -2.57
N SER A 151 8.55 -1.74 -1.35
CA SER A 151 9.30 -2.96 -1.02
C SER A 151 8.42 -4.23 -1.07
N VAL A 152 7.15 -4.09 -0.74
CA VAL A 152 6.13 -5.15 -0.77
C VAL A 152 5.01 -4.71 -1.71
N ALA A 153 4.61 -5.60 -2.61
CA ALA A 153 3.51 -5.31 -3.52
C ALA A 153 2.22 -4.94 -2.74
N ALA A 154 1.43 -4.04 -3.30
CA ALA A 154 0.09 -3.77 -2.80
C ALA A 154 -0.80 -5.01 -2.91
N PHE A 155 -1.91 -5.02 -2.18
CA PHE A 155 -2.93 -6.06 -2.36
C PHE A 155 -3.51 -6.02 -3.77
N GLY A 156 -4.00 -7.18 -4.23
CA GLY A 156 -4.66 -7.27 -5.53
C GLY A 156 -5.89 -6.36 -5.59
N ASP A 157 -6.16 -5.82 -6.76
CA ASP A 157 -7.34 -4.97 -6.98
C ASP A 157 -8.65 -5.77 -6.85
N ARG A 158 -9.76 -5.03 -6.88
CA ARG A 158 -11.10 -5.62 -6.79
C ARG A 158 -11.37 -6.64 -7.90
N PHE A 159 -10.86 -6.39 -9.10
CA PHE A 159 -11.03 -7.28 -10.23
C PHE A 159 -10.34 -8.63 -9.99
N ALA A 160 -9.07 -8.61 -9.60
CA ALA A 160 -8.30 -9.82 -9.26
C ALA A 160 -8.97 -10.60 -8.12
N TYR A 161 -9.44 -9.90 -7.09
CA TYR A 161 -10.21 -10.50 -5.99
C TYR A 161 -11.47 -11.22 -6.51
N ASP A 162 -12.31 -10.54 -7.29
CA ASP A 162 -13.58 -11.08 -7.77
C ASP A 162 -13.36 -12.29 -8.71
N GLN A 163 -12.30 -12.29 -9.52
CA GLN A 163 -11.98 -13.42 -10.40
C GLN A 163 -11.63 -14.69 -9.61
N ILE A 164 -10.82 -14.55 -8.56
CA ILE A 164 -10.46 -15.67 -7.68
C ILE A 164 -11.67 -16.13 -6.88
N ARG A 165 -12.46 -15.18 -6.36
CA ARG A 165 -13.69 -15.45 -5.62
C ARG A 165 -14.72 -16.25 -6.44
N GLN A 166 -14.80 -15.99 -7.74
CA GLN A 166 -15.64 -16.72 -8.70
C GLN A 166 -15.06 -18.09 -9.12
N GLY A 167 -13.89 -18.48 -8.60
CA GLY A 167 -13.25 -19.75 -8.91
C GLY A 167 -12.57 -19.82 -10.28
N LYS A 168 -12.38 -18.68 -10.97
CA LYS A 168 -11.81 -18.66 -12.34
C LYS A 168 -10.34 -19.08 -12.39
N TYR A 169 -9.66 -19.11 -11.24
CA TYR A 169 -8.27 -19.56 -11.09
C TYR A 169 -8.15 -20.95 -10.40
N GLY A 170 -9.24 -21.70 -10.30
CA GLY A 170 -9.34 -22.84 -9.38
C GLY A 170 -9.23 -24.26 -9.95
N LYS A 171 -9.22 -24.49 -11.27
CA LYS A 171 -9.15 -25.88 -11.81
C LYS A 171 -8.28 -26.13 -13.04
N ASP A 172 -7.99 -25.11 -13.86
CA ASP A 172 -7.22 -25.31 -15.12
C ASP A 172 -6.06 -24.33 -15.32
N SER A 173 -5.77 -23.45 -14.36
CA SER A 173 -4.63 -22.54 -14.47
C SER A 173 -3.33 -23.28 -14.13
N ASN A 174 -2.66 -23.79 -15.17
CA ASN A 174 -1.22 -24.07 -15.17
C ASN A 174 -0.47 -22.79 -14.80
N ILE A 175 -0.34 -22.49 -13.51
CA ILE A 175 0.55 -21.45 -13.01
C ILE A 175 1.96 -22.02 -13.15
N HIS A 176 2.59 -21.80 -14.31
CA HIS A 176 4.01 -21.99 -14.47
C HIS A 176 4.74 -20.92 -13.65
N LEU A 177 5.03 -21.25 -12.38
CA LEU A 177 5.95 -20.46 -11.56
C LEU A 177 7.34 -20.56 -12.18
N HIS A 178 7.70 -19.61 -13.04
CA HIS A 178 9.06 -19.42 -13.50
C HIS A 178 9.92 -18.86 -12.37
N ILE A 179 10.31 -19.73 -11.43
CA ILE A 179 11.30 -19.39 -10.41
C ILE A 179 12.66 -19.35 -11.11
N LYS A 180 13.11 -18.16 -11.53
CA LYS A 180 14.50 -17.93 -11.91
C LYS A 180 15.38 -17.97 -10.66
N LEU A 181 15.81 -19.17 -10.27
CA LEU A 181 16.89 -19.33 -9.30
C LEU A 181 18.18 -18.78 -9.92
N LYS A 182 18.59 -17.56 -9.54
CA LYS A 182 19.95 -17.06 -9.79
C LYS A 182 20.91 -17.98 -9.03
N LYS A 183 21.61 -18.87 -9.74
CA LYS A 183 22.77 -19.59 -9.20
C LYS A 183 23.76 -18.55 -8.69
N ARG A 184 23.96 -18.47 -7.36
CA ARG A 184 25.15 -17.84 -6.78
C ARG A 184 26.35 -18.63 -7.27
N LYS A 185 27.29 -17.98 -7.95
CA LYS A 185 28.63 -18.52 -8.15
C LYS A 185 29.29 -18.58 -6.78
N SER A 186 29.61 -19.77 -6.29
CA SER A 186 30.58 -19.93 -5.21
C SER A 186 31.95 -19.54 -5.77
N ASN A 187 32.63 -18.64 -5.06
CA ASN A 187 34.09 -18.52 -5.12
C ASN A 187 34.73 -19.71 -4.41
#